data_AF-A0A2D4PHE2-F1
#
_entry.id   AF-A0A2D4PHE2-F1
#
_cell.length_a   1.000
_cell.length_b   1.000
_cell.length_c   1.000
_cell.angle_alpha   90.00
_cell.angle_beta   90.00
_cell.angle_gamma   90.00
#
_symmetry.space_group_name_H-M   'P 1'
#
loop_
_entity.id
_entity.type
_entity.pdbx_description
1 polymer ?
#
loop_
_entity_poly.entity_id
_entity_poly.type
_entity_poly.pdbx_seq_one_letter_code
_entity_poly.pdbx_strand_id
1 'polypeptide(L)'
;HEMRLLCNFLIILVFLFIIYRRSAVARIQELFRRRKERKEMEELETLNIRRPLIKMVYKGHRNSRTMIKEANFWGSNFVMSGSDCGHIFIWDRHTAEHLMLLEADNHVVNCLQPHPFDPILASSGIDYDIKIWSPLEESKIFNRKLADEVITRNELMLEETRNTITVPASFMLRMLASLNHIRADRLEGDRSEGSGQENENEDEE
;
A
#
# COMPACT_ATOMS: atom_id res chain seq x y z
N HIS A 1 -10.07 -73.00 34.85
CA HIS A 1 -9.69 -72.96 33.42
C HIS A 1 -10.06 -71.61 32.80
N GLU A 2 -11.31 -71.15 32.94
CA GLU A 2 -11.79 -69.86 32.42
C GLU A 2 -11.03 -68.62 32.94
N MET A 3 -10.71 -68.57 34.24
CA MET A 3 -9.90 -67.47 34.81
C MET A 3 -8.51 -67.33 34.17
N ARG A 4 -7.89 -68.44 33.74
CA ARG A 4 -6.59 -68.41 33.03
C ARG A 4 -6.75 -67.94 31.58
N LEU A 5 -7.87 -68.27 30.93
CA LEU A 5 -8.22 -67.78 29.59
C LEU A 5 -8.49 -66.27 29.58
N LEU A 6 -9.24 -65.76 30.56
CA LEU A 6 -9.49 -64.32 30.73
C LEU A 6 -8.20 -63.54 31.00
N CYS A 7 -7.32 -64.08 31.84
CA CYS A 7 -6.03 -63.45 32.13
C CYS A 7 -5.12 -63.40 30.88
N ASN A 8 -5.04 -64.50 30.11
CA ASN A 8 -4.31 -64.54 28.85
C ASN A 8 -4.91 -63.57 27.80
N PHE A 9 -6.23 -63.46 27.72
CA PHE A 9 -6.90 -62.52 26.80
C PHE A 9 -6.62 -61.06 27.16
N LEU A 10 -6.64 -60.73 28.46
CA LEU A 10 -6.29 -59.39 28.94
C LEU A 10 -4.82 -59.04 28.65
N ILE A 11 -3.90 -59.99 28.85
CA ILE A 11 -2.48 -59.81 28.51
C ILE A 11 -2.31 -59.54 27.01
N ILE A 12 -2.97 -60.32 26.14
CA ILE A 12 -2.93 -60.11 24.69
C ILE A 12 -3.48 -58.74 24.30
N LEU A 13 -4.60 -58.31 24.89
CA LEU A 13 -5.17 -56.97 24.65
C LEU A 13 -4.23 -55.85 25.09
N VAL A 14 -3.59 -55.97 26.26
CA VAL A 14 -2.61 -55.00 26.75
C VAL A 14 -1.39 -54.94 25.83
N PHE A 15 -0.87 -56.09 25.38
CA PHE A 15 0.23 -56.15 24.41
C PHE A 15 -0.15 -55.52 23.06
N LEU A 16 -1.33 -55.84 22.51
CA LEU A 16 -1.83 -55.25 21.26
C LEU A 16 -2.02 -53.73 21.40
N PHE A 17 -2.54 -53.26 22.53
CA PHE A 17 -2.70 -51.83 22.80
C PHE A 17 -1.35 -51.11 22.90
N ILE A 18 -0.35 -51.71 23.56
CA ILE A 18 1.02 -51.17 23.63
C ILE A 18 1.66 -51.11 22.24
N ILE A 19 1.52 -52.17 21.42
CA ILE A 19 2.02 -52.22 20.05
C ILE A 19 1.34 -51.16 19.19
N TYR A 20 0.02 -51.04 19.27
CA TYR A 20 -0.75 -50.04 18.54
C TYR A 20 -0.33 -48.62 18.94
N ARG A 21 -0.19 -48.34 20.24
CA ARG A 21 0.26 -47.03 20.74
C ARG A 21 1.66 -46.69 20.24
N ARG A 22 2.61 -47.64 20.28
CA ARG A 22 3.98 -47.44 19.76
C ARG A 22 3.98 -47.19 18.25
N SER A 23 3.17 -47.91 17.48
CA SER A 23 3.02 -47.70 16.04
C SER A 23 2.38 -46.34 15.71
N ALA A 24 1.36 -45.93 16.46
CA ALA A 24 0.72 -44.62 16.30
C ALA A 24 1.69 -43.47 16.60
N VAL A 25 2.49 -43.57 17.67
CA VAL A 25 3.52 -42.58 18.01
C VAL A 25 4.58 -42.48 16.91
N ALA A 26 5.07 -43.61 16.38
CA ALA A 26 6.04 -43.62 15.28
C ALA A 26 5.49 -42.97 14.00
N ARG A 27 4.21 -43.22 13.66
CA ARG A 27 3.54 -42.57 12.51
C ARG A 27 3.41 -41.06 12.70
N ILE A 28 3.06 -40.61 13.90
CA ILE A 28 2.94 -39.19 14.23
C ILE A 28 4.32 -38.52 14.15
N GLN A 29 5.37 -39.14 14.70
CA GLN A 29 6.74 -38.66 14.63
C GLN A 29 7.25 -38.53 13.18
N GLU A 30 6.98 -39.52 12.33
CA GLU A 30 7.33 -39.47 10.91
C GLU A 30 6.62 -38.32 10.18
N LEU A 31 5.36 -38.06 10.52
CA LEU A 31 4.58 -36.96 9.95
C LEU A 31 5.16 -35.58 10.33
N PHE A 32 5.58 -35.41 11.59
CA PHE A 32 6.27 -34.20 12.05
C PHE A 32 7.65 -34.06 11.42
N ARG A 33 8.41 -35.15 11.29
CA ARG A 33 9.72 -35.17 10.62
C ARG A 33 9.60 -34.70 9.17
N ARG A 34 8.68 -35.27 8.39
CA ARG A 34 8.44 -34.88 7.00
C ARG A 34 7.99 -33.43 6.85
N ARG A 35 7.19 -32.91 7.79
CA ARG A 35 6.80 -31.48 7.79
C ARG A 35 7.99 -30.57 8.09
N LYS A 36 8.87 -30.98 9.00
CA LYS A 36 10.09 -30.25 9.33
C LYS A 36 11.04 -30.23 8.12
N GLU A 37 11.29 -31.38 7.50
CA GLU A 37 12.13 -31.48 6.30
C GLU A 37 11.58 -30.67 5.12
N ARG A 38 10.25 -30.65 4.93
CA ARG A 38 9.62 -29.82 3.91
C ARG A 38 9.83 -28.33 4.17
N LYS A 39 9.65 -27.87 5.41
CA LYS A 39 9.92 -26.48 5.79
C LYS A 39 11.39 -26.13 5.61
N GLU A 40 12.31 -27.00 6.00
CA GLU A 40 13.75 -26.81 5.82
C GLU A 40 14.12 -26.75 4.33
N MET A 41 13.48 -27.54 3.48
CA MET A 41 13.63 -27.44 2.02
C MET A 41 13.06 -26.14 1.46
N GLU A 42 11.86 -25.73 1.86
CA GLU A 42 11.25 -24.44 1.45
C GLU A 42 12.14 -23.26 1.89
N GLU A 43 12.71 -23.32 3.11
CA GLU A 43 13.68 -22.34 3.62
C GLU A 43 14.97 -22.35 2.78
N LEU A 44 15.50 -23.52 2.42
CA LEU A 44 16.68 -23.62 1.57
C LEU A 44 16.43 -23.11 0.14
N GLU A 45 15.25 -23.36 -0.42
CA GLU A 45 14.84 -22.84 -1.71
C GLU A 45 14.72 -21.32 -1.69
N THR A 46 14.16 -20.74 -0.62
CA THR A 46 14.07 -19.28 -0.46
C THR A 46 15.44 -18.62 -0.28
N LEU A 47 16.40 -19.30 0.37
CA LEU A 47 17.79 -18.85 0.51
C LEU A 47 18.53 -18.78 -0.83
N ASN A 48 18.13 -19.57 -1.84
CA ASN A 48 18.73 -19.58 -3.16
C ASN A 48 18.16 -18.52 -4.13
N ILE A 49 17.17 -17.74 -3.70
CA ILE A 49 16.60 -16.66 -4.52
C ILE A 49 17.61 -15.52 -4.60
N ARG A 50 18.19 -15.32 -5.78
CA ARG A 50 19.11 -14.20 -6.03
C ARG A 50 18.37 -12.87 -5.88
N ARG A 51 19.03 -11.91 -5.25
CA ARG A 51 18.52 -10.54 -5.16
C ARG A 51 18.26 -9.98 -6.57
N PRO A 52 17.02 -9.55 -6.88
CA PRO A 52 16.74 -8.92 -8.16
C PRO A 52 17.47 -7.58 -8.25
N LEU A 53 18.00 -7.27 -9.43
CA LEU A 53 18.57 -5.96 -9.75
C LEU A 53 17.51 -5.10 -10.45
N ILE A 54 17.56 -3.79 -10.22
CA ILE A 54 16.71 -2.83 -10.94
C ILE A 54 17.19 -2.81 -12.39
N LYS A 55 16.33 -3.27 -13.31
CA LYS A 55 16.62 -3.30 -14.75
C LYS A 55 16.21 -2.01 -15.47
N MET A 56 15.09 -1.42 -15.07
CA MET A 56 14.48 -0.27 -15.75
C MET A 56 13.66 0.56 -14.76
N VAL A 57 13.55 1.86 -15.00
CA VAL A 57 12.73 2.79 -14.20
C VAL A 57 11.86 3.62 -15.15
N TYR A 58 10.55 3.63 -14.89
CA TYR A 58 9.56 4.39 -15.66
C TYR A 58 9.15 5.62 -14.86
N LYS A 59 9.28 6.80 -15.46
CA LYS A 59 9.08 8.11 -14.79
C LYS A 59 7.92 8.89 -15.42
N GLY A 60 7.62 10.06 -14.86
CA GLY A 60 6.63 11.02 -15.39
C GLY A 60 5.23 10.94 -14.77
N HIS A 61 4.84 9.78 -14.23
CA HIS A 61 3.60 9.68 -13.46
C HIS A 61 3.79 10.23 -12.04
N ARG A 62 2.75 10.85 -11.49
CA ARG A 62 2.70 11.32 -10.10
C ARG A 62 2.07 10.29 -9.17
N ASN A 63 2.76 10.02 -8.05
CA ASN A 63 2.26 9.25 -6.92
C ASN A 63 2.69 9.90 -5.60
N SER A 64 2.00 10.96 -5.18
CA SER A 64 2.29 11.71 -3.95
C SER A 64 1.08 11.91 -3.03
N ARG A 65 -0.14 11.72 -3.54
CA ARG A 65 -1.38 11.85 -2.78
C ARG A 65 -1.87 10.52 -2.23
N THR A 66 -1.53 9.41 -2.89
CA THR A 66 -2.00 8.07 -2.53
C THR A 66 -0.82 7.11 -2.36
N MET A 67 -1.03 5.97 -1.69
CA MET A 67 -0.02 4.93 -1.49
C MET A 67 -0.39 3.61 -2.17
N ILE A 68 -1.32 3.63 -3.13
CA ILE A 68 -2.00 2.44 -3.65
C ILE A 68 -1.90 2.27 -5.17
N LYS A 69 -0.91 2.91 -5.80
CA LYS A 69 -0.74 2.81 -7.27
C LYS A 69 -0.25 1.44 -7.68
N GLU A 70 -0.96 0.87 -8.65
CA GLU A 70 -0.56 -0.37 -9.32
C GLU A 70 0.27 -0.07 -10.58
N ALA A 71 1.30 -0.88 -10.81
CA ALA A 71 2.01 -0.96 -12.07
C ALA A 71 1.72 -2.31 -12.72
N ASN A 72 1.26 -2.31 -13.97
CA ASN A 72 0.82 -3.50 -14.68
C ASN A 72 1.57 -3.68 -16.00
N PHE A 73 1.82 -4.94 -16.37
CA PHE A 73 2.21 -5.27 -17.73
C PHE A 73 0.98 -5.32 -18.62
N TRP A 74 1.09 -4.79 -19.84
CA TRP A 74 0.07 -4.97 -20.87
C TRP A 74 0.67 -5.70 -22.06
N GLY A 75 0.34 -7.00 -22.16
CA GLY A 75 1.02 -7.90 -23.08
C GLY A 75 2.52 -7.99 -22.80
N SER A 76 3.32 -8.23 -23.84
CA SER A 76 4.77 -8.40 -23.72
C SER A 76 5.57 -7.09 -23.76
N ASN A 77 4.98 -6.03 -24.32
CA ASN A 77 5.72 -4.86 -24.81
C ASN A 77 5.49 -3.60 -23.98
N PHE A 78 4.48 -3.57 -23.11
CA PHE A 78 4.09 -2.35 -22.43
C PHE A 78 4.06 -2.50 -20.91
N VAL A 79 4.36 -1.39 -20.24
CA VAL A 79 4.13 -1.19 -18.80
C VAL A 79 3.15 -0.03 -18.66
N MET A 80 2.24 -0.12 -17.70
CA MET A 80 1.22 0.90 -17.44
C MET A 80 1.12 1.22 -15.96
N SER A 81 0.73 2.45 -15.64
CA SER A 81 0.47 2.89 -14.27
C SER A 81 -0.53 4.05 -14.27
N GLY A 82 -1.40 4.08 -13.27
CA GLY A 82 -2.27 5.22 -13.01
C GLY A 82 -1.52 6.34 -12.30
N SER A 83 -2.05 7.57 -12.37
CA SER A 83 -1.42 8.73 -11.75
C SER A 83 -2.39 9.55 -10.91
N ASP A 84 -1.85 10.22 -9.90
CA ASP A 84 -2.53 11.25 -9.12
C ASP A 84 -2.84 12.53 -9.91
N CYS A 85 -2.51 12.60 -11.21
CA CYS A 85 -2.96 13.66 -12.11
C CYS A 85 -4.17 13.24 -12.96
N GLY A 86 -4.80 12.08 -12.68
CA GLY A 86 -5.98 11.61 -13.41
C GLY A 86 -5.66 10.87 -14.71
N HIS A 87 -4.38 10.75 -15.06
CA HIS A 87 -3.96 10.11 -16.29
C HIS A 87 -3.41 8.69 -16.07
N ILE A 88 -3.56 7.85 -17.09
CA ILE A 88 -2.88 6.57 -17.25
C ILE A 88 -1.66 6.80 -18.14
N PHE A 89 -0.51 6.39 -17.65
CA PHE A 89 0.73 6.41 -18.40
C PHE A 89 1.01 5.02 -18.94
N ILE A 90 1.36 4.94 -20.22
CA ILE A 90 1.78 3.70 -20.89
C ILE A 90 3.16 3.92 -21.49
N TRP A 91 4.08 3.04 -21.13
CA TRP A 91 5.47 3.07 -21.57
C TRP A 91 5.79 1.86 -22.44
N ASP A 92 6.75 2.05 -23.34
CA ASP A 92 7.49 0.94 -23.95
C ASP A 92 8.32 0.25 -22.86
N ARG A 93 8.14 -1.07 -22.70
CA ARG A 93 8.81 -1.86 -21.66
C ARG A 93 10.33 -1.94 -21.86
N HIS A 94 10.80 -1.83 -23.10
CA HIS A 94 12.20 -2.04 -23.44
C HIS A 94 13.01 -0.75 -23.44
N THR A 95 12.39 0.38 -23.78
CA THR A 95 13.05 1.70 -23.85
C THR A 95 12.66 2.65 -22.71
N ALA A 96 11.59 2.35 -21.97
CA ALA A 96 10.96 3.25 -21.00
C ALA A 96 10.44 4.57 -21.58
N GLU A 97 10.29 4.66 -22.91
CA GLU A 97 9.69 5.82 -23.56
C GLU A 97 8.17 5.84 -23.36
N HIS A 98 7.60 7.03 -23.25
CA HIS A 98 6.15 7.22 -23.21
C HIS A 98 5.53 6.95 -24.58
N LEU A 99 4.56 6.03 -24.62
CA LEU A 99 3.85 5.65 -25.85
C LEU A 99 2.41 6.14 -25.88
N MET A 100 1.79 6.27 -24.71
CA MET A 100 0.40 6.71 -24.60
C MET A 100 0.16 7.41 -23.27
N LEU A 101 -0.73 8.40 -23.32
CA LEU A 101 -1.26 9.10 -22.16
C LEU A 101 -2.79 9.10 -22.32
N LEU A 102 -3.50 8.51 -21.36
CA LEU A 102 -4.97 8.46 -21.37
C LEU A 102 -5.50 9.27 -20.21
N GLU A 103 -6.39 10.22 -20.48
CA GLU A 103 -7.11 10.95 -19.43
C GLU A 103 -8.26 10.08 -18.94
N ALA A 104 -8.07 9.44 -17.78
CA ALA A 104 -9.04 8.50 -17.24
C ALA A 104 -9.94 9.16 -16.19
N ASP A 105 -9.40 9.91 -15.24
CA ASP A 105 -10.17 10.56 -14.19
C ASP A 105 -9.78 12.02 -14.06
N ASN A 106 -10.61 12.82 -13.40
CA ASN A 106 -10.31 14.24 -13.17
C ASN A 106 -9.21 14.44 -12.13
N HIS A 107 -8.97 13.41 -11.31
CA HIS A 107 -8.14 13.54 -10.12
C HIS A 107 -7.08 12.45 -10.00
N VAL A 108 -7.49 11.21 -9.76
CA VAL A 108 -6.57 10.17 -9.34
C VAL A 108 -7.03 8.84 -9.90
N VAL A 109 -6.16 8.16 -10.65
CA VAL A 109 -6.35 6.78 -11.09
C VAL A 109 -5.55 5.87 -10.15
N ASN A 110 -6.17 4.87 -9.54
CA ASN A 110 -5.53 4.01 -8.55
C ASN A 110 -5.20 2.63 -9.11
N CYS A 111 -6.16 2.02 -9.81
CA CYS A 111 -6.10 0.63 -10.22
C CYS A 111 -6.21 0.51 -11.73
N LEU A 112 -5.42 -0.41 -12.30
CA LEU A 112 -5.44 -0.75 -13.71
C LEU A 112 -5.50 -2.26 -13.83
N GLN A 113 -6.51 -2.78 -14.51
CA GLN A 113 -6.71 -4.20 -14.68
C GLN A 113 -6.80 -4.52 -16.18
N PRO A 114 -5.68 -4.87 -16.82
CA PRO A 114 -5.70 -5.36 -18.20
C PRO A 114 -6.45 -6.70 -18.24
N HIS A 115 -7.29 -6.89 -19.26
CA HIS A 115 -7.93 -8.18 -19.49
C HIS A 115 -6.85 -9.24 -19.80
N PRO A 116 -6.96 -10.47 -19.28
CA PRO A 116 -5.93 -11.49 -19.42
C PRO A 116 -5.64 -11.90 -20.88
N PHE A 117 -6.62 -11.75 -21.78
CA PHE A 117 -6.53 -12.25 -23.15
C PHE A 117 -6.84 -11.22 -24.23
N ASP A 118 -7.65 -10.22 -23.91
CA ASP A 118 -8.13 -9.24 -24.88
C ASP A 118 -7.40 -7.91 -24.68
N PRO A 119 -7.25 -7.07 -25.71
CA PRO A 119 -6.62 -5.76 -25.59
C PRO A 119 -7.56 -4.75 -24.90
N ILE A 120 -8.21 -5.17 -23.82
CA ILE A 120 -9.14 -4.36 -23.03
C ILE A 120 -8.46 -4.01 -21.71
N LEU A 121 -8.68 -2.80 -21.23
CA LEU A 121 -8.19 -2.34 -19.93
C LEU A 121 -9.35 -1.78 -19.12
N ALA A 122 -9.45 -2.19 -17.86
CA ALA A 122 -10.33 -1.53 -16.88
C ALA A 122 -9.49 -0.60 -16.00
N SER A 123 -9.99 0.60 -15.72
CA SER A 123 -9.38 1.54 -14.79
C SER A 123 -10.38 2.07 -13.78
N SER A 124 -9.90 2.32 -12.57
CA SER A 124 -10.69 2.98 -11.53
C SER A 124 -9.83 3.90 -10.66
N GLY A 125 -10.48 4.93 -10.13
CA GLY A 125 -9.84 6.01 -9.40
C GLY A 125 -10.58 6.43 -8.14
N ILE A 126 -10.59 7.73 -7.88
CA ILE A 126 -11.39 8.33 -6.80
C ILE A 126 -12.74 8.88 -7.30
N ASP A 127 -12.92 8.94 -8.61
CA ASP A 127 -14.17 9.34 -9.23
C ASP A 127 -15.22 8.21 -9.08
N TYR A 128 -16.51 8.50 -9.31
CA TYR A 128 -17.63 7.59 -9.03
C TYR A 128 -17.93 6.58 -10.17
N ASP A 129 -16.95 6.29 -11.02
CA ASP A 129 -17.13 5.43 -12.18
C ASP A 129 -15.98 4.43 -12.36
N ILE A 130 -16.16 3.54 -13.34
CA ILE A 130 -15.14 2.62 -13.82
C ILE A 130 -15.11 2.77 -15.33
N LYS A 131 -13.91 2.84 -15.91
CA LYS A 131 -13.74 3.05 -17.35
C LYS A 131 -13.14 1.81 -18.01
N ILE A 132 -13.70 1.46 -19.17
CA ILE A 132 -13.24 0.36 -20.00
C ILE A 132 -12.65 0.93 -21.28
N TRP A 133 -11.41 0.56 -21.56
CA TRP A 133 -10.64 1.00 -22.71
C TRP A 133 -10.51 -0.16 -23.69
N SER A 134 -10.77 0.11 -24.97
CA SER A 134 -10.62 -0.85 -26.05
C SER A 134 -10.03 -0.14 -27.28
N PRO A 135 -9.25 -0.83 -28.14
CA PRO A 135 -8.53 -0.24 -29.24
C PRO A 135 -9.45 -0.03 -30.46
N LEU A 136 -10.56 0.67 -30.25
CA LEU A 136 -11.56 0.93 -31.29
C LEU A 136 -11.20 2.14 -32.16
N GLU A 137 -10.29 2.99 -31.68
CA GLU A 137 -9.82 4.16 -32.41
C GLU A 137 -8.90 3.73 -33.57
N GLU A 138 -9.21 4.19 -34.78
CA GLU A 138 -8.48 3.79 -36.00
C GLU A 138 -7.11 4.47 -36.12
N SER A 139 -6.93 5.62 -35.47
CA SER A 139 -5.73 6.44 -35.59
C SER A 139 -4.86 6.44 -34.34
N LYS A 140 -3.54 6.58 -34.53
CA LYS A 140 -2.60 6.76 -33.42
C LYS A 140 -2.66 8.23 -32.95
N ILE A 141 -3.26 8.48 -31.79
CA ILE A 141 -3.48 9.85 -31.27
C ILE A 141 -2.53 10.17 -30.10
N PHE A 142 -1.29 9.70 -30.11
CA PHE A 142 -0.36 10.08 -29.04
C PHE A 142 0.10 11.54 -29.19
N ASN A 143 -0.47 12.42 -28.38
CA ASN A 143 -0.08 13.82 -28.31
C ASN A 143 1.16 13.99 -27.42
N ARG A 144 2.35 13.97 -28.05
CA ARG A 144 3.63 14.16 -27.36
C ARG A 144 3.72 15.48 -26.59
N LYS A 145 3.22 16.59 -27.16
CA LYS A 145 3.29 17.90 -26.50
C LYS A 145 2.51 17.92 -25.20
N LEU A 146 1.27 17.41 -25.23
CA LEU A 146 0.45 17.28 -24.02
C LEU A 146 1.12 16.35 -23.00
N ALA A 147 1.69 15.23 -23.46
CA ALA A 147 2.40 14.31 -22.57
C ALA A 147 3.58 15.00 -21.87
N ASP A 148 4.43 15.72 -22.60
CA ASP A 148 5.58 16.43 -22.05
C ASP A 148 5.15 17.52 -21.05
N GLU A 149 4.06 18.26 -21.34
CA GLU A 149 3.49 19.25 -20.41
C GLU A 149 2.99 18.61 -19.11
N VAL A 150 2.25 17.50 -19.20
CA VAL A 150 1.73 16.77 -18.02
C VAL A 150 2.87 16.17 -17.20
N ILE A 151 3.89 15.60 -17.86
CA ILE A 151 5.08 15.05 -17.21
C ILE A 151 5.84 16.14 -16.46
N THR A 152 6.12 17.26 -17.13
CA THR A 152 6.84 18.40 -16.53
C THR A 152 6.08 18.92 -15.30
N ARG A 153 4.76 19.06 -15.41
CA ARG A 153 3.91 19.45 -14.28
C ARG A 153 3.99 18.43 -13.14
N ASN A 154 3.95 17.14 -13.44
CA ASN A 154 4.03 16.09 -12.43
C ASN A 154 5.36 16.10 -11.69
N GLU A 155 6.47 16.29 -12.39
CA GLU A 155 7.82 16.38 -11.79
C GLU A 155 7.92 17.57 -10.83
N LEU A 156 7.44 18.75 -11.23
CA LEU A 156 7.40 19.92 -10.36
C LEU A 156 6.57 19.67 -9.09
N MET A 157 5.38 19.08 -9.25
CA MET A 157 4.52 18.76 -8.10
C MET A 157 5.14 17.71 -7.18
N LEU A 158 5.90 16.74 -7.70
CA LEU A 158 6.62 15.76 -6.89
C LEU A 158 7.73 16.42 -6.08
N GLU A 159 8.48 17.35 -6.67
CA GLU A 159 9.53 18.08 -5.94
C GLU A 159 8.95 18.98 -4.84
N GLU A 160 7.87 19.70 -5.14
CA GLU A 160 7.17 20.52 -4.14
C GLU A 160 6.63 19.68 -2.96
N THR A 161 6.07 18.51 -3.27
CA THR A 161 5.46 17.65 -2.25
C THR A 161 6.44 16.72 -1.54
N ARG A 162 7.70 16.63 -1.99
CA ARG A 162 8.72 15.70 -1.48
C ARG A 162 8.91 15.74 0.04
N ASN A 163 8.80 16.93 0.63
CA ASN A 163 8.97 17.14 2.08
C ASN A 163 7.67 17.56 2.78
N THR A 164 6.52 17.42 2.11
CA THR A 164 5.22 17.83 2.66
C THR A 164 4.56 16.65 3.36
N ILE A 165 4.10 16.85 4.60
CA ILE A 165 3.33 15.86 5.36
C ILE A 165 1.85 16.25 5.29
N THR A 166 1.00 15.33 4.84
CA THR A 166 -0.46 15.56 4.84
C THR A 166 -0.99 15.46 6.27
N VAL A 167 -1.60 16.54 6.74
CA VAL A 167 -2.24 16.63 8.07
C VAL A 167 -3.74 16.83 7.90
N PRO A 168 -4.61 16.12 8.67
CA PRO A 168 -6.04 16.34 8.63
C PRO A 168 -6.40 17.80 8.94
N ALA A 169 -7.37 18.37 8.21
CA ALA A 169 -7.78 19.76 8.38
C ALA A 169 -8.23 20.07 9.83
N SER A 170 -8.91 19.13 10.49
CA SER A 170 -9.31 19.25 11.89
C SER A 170 -8.11 19.43 12.83
N PHE A 171 -7.00 18.75 12.56
CA PHE A 171 -5.77 18.91 13.33
C PHE A 171 -5.17 20.30 13.11
N MET A 172 -5.08 20.75 11.85
CA MET A 172 -4.57 22.10 11.56
C MET A 172 -5.43 23.20 12.16
N LEU A 173 -6.75 23.10 12.07
CA LEU A 173 -7.68 24.07 12.65
C LEU A 173 -7.50 24.16 14.17
N ARG A 174 -7.37 23.01 14.84
CA ARG A 174 -7.16 22.96 16.29
C ARG A 174 -5.79 23.51 16.70
N MET A 175 -4.76 23.23 15.91
CA MET A 175 -3.42 23.79 16.09
C MET A 175 -3.43 25.32 15.93
N LEU A 176 -4.05 25.83 14.86
CA LEU A 176 -4.19 27.27 14.60
C LEU A 176 -5.01 27.96 15.70
N ALA A 177 -6.09 27.35 16.16
CA ALA A 177 -6.89 27.86 17.29
C ALA A 177 -6.05 27.93 18.58
N SER A 178 -5.30 26.88 18.90
CA SER A 178 -4.41 26.86 20.07
C SER A 178 -3.30 27.93 19.98
N LEU A 179 -2.70 28.11 18.80
CA LEU A 179 -1.71 29.18 18.57
C LEU A 179 -2.31 30.58 18.73
N ASN A 180 -3.57 30.77 18.31
CA ASN A 180 -4.27 32.04 18.51
C ASN A 180 -4.59 32.31 19.98
N HIS A 181 -5.00 31.30 20.75
CA HIS A 181 -5.18 31.44 22.21
C HIS A 181 -3.87 31.82 22.91
N ILE A 182 -2.75 31.18 22.57
CA ILE A 182 -1.43 31.54 23.13
C ILE A 182 -1.04 33.00 22.82
N ARG A 183 -1.41 33.50 21.63
CA ARG A 183 -1.17 34.91 21.27
C ARG A 183 -2.07 35.87 22.04
N ALA A 184 -3.34 35.52 22.24
CA ALA A 184 -4.28 36.33 23.02
C ALA A 184 -3.86 36.39 24.50
N ASP A 185 -3.51 35.25 25.10
CA ASP A 185 -3.06 35.18 26.50
C ASP A 185 -1.77 35.97 26.75
N ARG A 186 -0.84 36.02 25.78
CA ARG A 186 0.37 36.86 25.88
C ARG A 186 0.08 38.35 25.84
N LEU A 187 -0.94 38.78 25.09
CA LEU A 187 -1.35 40.19 25.01
C LEU A 187 -2.12 40.64 26.26
N GLU A 188 -2.80 39.71 26.94
CA GLU A 188 -3.46 39.99 28.22
C GLU A 188 -2.49 39.93 29.42
N GLY A 189 -1.52 39.00 29.41
CA GLY A 189 -0.48 38.90 30.46
C GLY A 189 0.44 40.12 30.54
N ASP A 190 0.77 40.75 29.40
CA ASP A 190 1.57 42.00 29.36
C ASP A 190 0.79 43.22 29.91
N ARG A 191 -0.55 43.14 29.99
CA ARG A 191 -1.38 44.23 30.52
C ARG A 191 -1.55 44.17 32.05
N SER A 192 -1.38 43.00 32.68
CA SER A 192 -1.56 42.88 34.13
C SER A 192 -0.31 43.19 34.96
N GLU A 193 0.89 43.20 34.37
CA GLU A 193 2.12 43.59 35.09
C GLU A 193 2.37 45.12 35.09
N GLY A 194 1.55 45.91 34.38
CA GLY A 194 1.74 47.36 34.21
C GLY A 194 0.84 48.28 35.05
N SER A 195 -0.13 47.76 35.83
CA SER A 195 -1.06 48.61 36.60
C SER A 195 -0.88 48.42 38.11
N GLY A 196 0.27 48.86 38.61
CA GLY A 196 0.59 48.88 40.03
C GLY A 196 1.23 50.18 40.43
N GLN A 197 0.57 51.33 40.21
CA GLN A 197 0.67 52.56 41.01
C GLN A 197 -0.14 53.71 40.39
N GLU A 198 -0.54 54.63 41.27
CA GLU A 198 -1.22 55.93 41.07
C GLU A 198 -2.75 55.84 41.20
N ASN A 199 -3.27 55.93 42.43
CA ASN A 199 -3.63 57.16 43.17
C ASN A 199 -4.69 57.99 42.45
N GLU A 200 -5.88 58.10 43.04
CA GLU A 200 -6.53 59.40 43.23
C GLU A 200 -7.50 59.34 44.41
N ASN A 201 -7.41 60.39 45.21
CA ASN A 201 -8.21 60.71 46.39
C ASN A 201 -9.62 61.19 45.98
N GLU A 202 -10.42 61.48 47.01
CA GLU A 202 -11.72 62.19 47.00
C GLU A 202 -12.90 61.26 46.66
N ASP A 203 -14.00 61.20 47.39
CA ASP A 203 -14.49 61.77 48.66
C ASP A 203 -15.75 60.92 48.99
N GLU A 204 -16.11 60.75 50.26
CA GLU A 204 -17.49 60.86 50.78
C GLU A 204 -17.58 60.44 52.27
N GLU A 205 -17.97 61.43 53.08
CA GLU A 205 -18.50 61.48 54.47
C GLU A 205 -17.66 61.00 55.68
#